data_AF-X1CDF1-F1
#
_entry.id   AF-X1CDF1-F1
#
_cell.length_a   1.000
_cell.length_b   1.000
_cell.length_c   1.000
_cell.angle_alpha   90.00
_cell.angle_beta   90.00
_cell.angle_gamma   90.00
#
_symmetry.space_group_name_H-M   'P 1'
#
loop_
_entity.id
_entity.type
_entity.pdbx_description
1 polymer ?
#
loop_
_entity_poly.entity_id
_entity_poly.type
_entity_poly.pdbx_seq_one_letter_code
_entity_poly.pdbx_strand_id
1 'polypeptide(L)'
;YVESNNLDFVVWIGAEWTDNERDIHMNYYGLEEEIVAPMSKTSLGSSLALNASDMITYVKNNGGYVIVNHYNFDLNPEGGYGRPYTLEQLRDWGVDGFEIVNGDDVEAKEIREFCLNNTNSYNESLICFGGSDIHSSEELNAFIKLRLDDPANKTIDSIFKNLRSNNHSVITIKLHSNLIDFPGVFNVLGFELLEDYLNYLLNLNSFQILSWISWSSIGYVLIILTYRKMKKTVLK
;
A
#
# COMPACT_ATOMS: atom_id res chain seq x y z
N TYR A 1 -10.89 3.28 -19.54
CA TYR A 1 -9.64 4.06 -19.71
C TYR A 1 -8.56 3.25 -20.43
N VAL A 2 -8.19 2.05 -19.97
CA VAL A 2 -7.17 1.20 -20.62
C VAL A 2 -7.51 0.92 -22.08
N GLU A 3 -8.71 0.37 -22.32
CA GLU A 3 -9.20 0.06 -23.66
C GLU A 3 -9.30 1.31 -24.54
N SER A 4 -9.86 2.40 -23.98
CA SER A 4 -10.04 3.67 -24.72
C SER A 4 -8.72 4.33 -25.12
N ASN A 5 -7.61 4.01 -24.44
CA ASN A 5 -6.28 4.55 -24.73
C ASN A 5 -5.32 3.51 -25.35
N ASN A 6 -5.80 2.30 -25.66
CA ASN A 6 -5.00 1.22 -26.25
C ASN A 6 -3.68 0.95 -25.48
N LEU A 7 -3.79 0.86 -24.15
CA LEU A 7 -2.63 0.63 -23.27
C LEU A 7 -2.38 -0.88 -23.10
N ASP A 8 -1.10 -1.28 -23.03
CA ASP A 8 -0.68 -2.68 -22.89
C ASP A 8 -0.55 -3.10 -21.41
N PHE A 9 -1.64 -2.97 -20.65
CA PHE A 9 -1.75 -3.56 -19.32
C PHE A 9 -3.16 -4.06 -19.05
N VAL A 10 -3.27 -5.03 -18.15
CA VAL A 10 -4.55 -5.60 -17.71
C VAL A 10 -4.92 -4.97 -16.37
N VAL A 11 -6.19 -4.66 -16.20
CA VAL A 11 -6.74 -4.19 -14.92
C VAL A 11 -7.66 -5.26 -14.39
N TRP A 12 -7.49 -5.61 -13.13
CA TRP A 12 -8.42 -6.46 -12.40
C TRP A 12 -9.21 -5.60 -11.42
N ILE A 13 -10.46 -5.98 -11.22
CA ILE A 13 -11.30 -5.36 -10.21
C ILE A 13 -10.89 -5.91 -8.86
N GLY A 14 -10.68 -4.99 -7.92
CA GLY A 14 -10.49 -5.25 -6.52
C GLY A 14 -10.89 -4.02 -5.71
N ALA A 15 -11.08 -4.21 -4.42
CA ALA A 15 -11.32 -3.12 -3.50
C ALA A 15 -10.70 -3.45 -2.13
N GLU A 16 -10.42 -2.40 -1.38
CA GLU A 16 -9.97 -2.50 -0.01
C GLU A 16 -11.18 -2.47 0.92
N TRP A 17 -11.34 -3.53 1.70
CA TRP A 17 -12.26 -3.56 2.83
C TRP A 17 -11.52 -3.04 4.07
N THR A 18 -12.07 -2.00 4.69
CA THR A 18 -11.40 -1.26 5.78
C THR A 18 -12.30 -1.18 7.01
N ASP A 19 -11.84 -1.74 8.14
CA ASP A 19 -12.42 -1.55 9.48
C ASP A 19 -11.46 -0.69 10.32
N ASN A 20 -11.66 0.63 10.27
CA ASN A 20 -10.86 1.60 11.02
C ASN A 20 -11.07 1.52 12.54
N GLU A 21 -12.16 0.90 13.03
CA GLU A 21 -12.37 0.73 14.48
C GLU A 21 -11.46 -0.34 15.04
N ARG A 22 -11.19 -1.38 14.24
CA ARG A 22 -10.34 -2.51 14.62
C ARG A 22 -8.95 -2.47 14.02
N ASP A 23 -8.67 -1.47 13.18
CA ASP A 23 -7.38 -1.29 12.49
C ASP A 23 -7.00 -2.52 11.65
N ILE A 24 -7.92 -2.96 10.79
CA ILE A 24 -7.68 -4.07 9.85
C ILE A 24 -8.18 -3.73 8.45
N HIS A 25 -7.29 -3.99 7.50
CA HIS A 25 -7.42 -3.67 6.10
C HIS A 25 -7.20 -4.94 5.28
N MET A 26 -8.06 -5.21 4.31
CA MET A 26 -7.97 -6.38 3.46
C MET A 26 -8.36 -6.05 2.03
N ASN A 27 -7.46 -6.30 1.09
CA ASN A 27 -7.78 -6.26 -0.33
C ASN A 27 -8.53 -7.53 -0.74
N TYR A 28 -9.65 -7.36 -1.42
CA TYR A 28 -10.34 -8.46 -2.10
C TYR A 28 -10.37 -8.26 -3.61
N TYR A 29 -10.33 -9.38 -4.34
CA TYR A 29 -10.21 -9.40 -5.80
C TYR A 29 -11.19 -10.38 -6.43
N GLY A 30 -11.54 -10.12 -7.69
CA GLY A 30 -12.34 -11.04 -8.52
C GLY A 30 -13.86 -10.92 -8.34
N LEU A 31 -14.33 -9.97 -7.55
CA LEU A 31 -15.74 -9.65 -7.39
C LEU A 31 -16.02 -8.21 -7.83
N GLU A 32 -17.16 -7.99 -8.50
CA GLU A 32 -17.60 -6.66 -8.93
C GLU A 32 -18.45 -5.94 -7.87
N GLU A 33 -18.81 -6.65 -6.80
CA GLU A 33 -19.65 -6.14 -5.72
C GLU A 33 -18.82 -5.36 -4.69
N GLU A 34 -19.37 -4.27 -4.18
CA GLU A 34 -18.78 -3.50 -3.09
C GLU A 34 -19.15 -4.12 -1.73
N ILE A 35 -18.14 -4.57 -0.99
CA ILE A 35 -18.27 -5.10 0.36
C ILE A 35 -17.57 -4.14 1.32
N VAL A 36 -18.27 -3.72 2.37
CA VAL A 36 -17.77 -2.72 3.32
C VAL A 36 -17.80 -3.24 4.75
N ALA A 37 -16.95 -2.68 5.62
CA ALA A 37 -17.04 -2.95 7.04
C ALA A 37 -18.36 -2.38 7.61
N PRO A 38 -18.92 -2.94 8.69
CA PRO A 38 -20.20 -2.48 9.22
C PRO A 38 -20.21 -1.00 9.61
N MET A 39 -19.08 -0.49 10.08
CA MET A 39 -18.89 0.93 10.42
C MET A 39 -18.93 1.87 9.20
N SER A 40 -18.57 1.36 8.03
CA SER A 40 -18.51 2.11 6.76
C SER A 40 -19.84 2.05 6.00
N LYS A 41 -20.87 1.41 6.58
CA LYS A 41 -22.18 1.27 5.96
C LYS A 41 -22.84 2.64 5.79
N THR A 42 -22.98 3.10 4.54
CA THR A 42 -23.69 4.33 4.23
C THR A 42 -25.22 4.12 4.24
N SER A 43 -25.97 5.19 4.54
CA SER A 43 -27.44 5.18 4.51
C SER A 43 -28.03 5.08 3.10
N LEU A 44 -27.20 5.15 2.05
CA LEU A 44 -27.59 5.11 0.65
C LEU A 44 -27.71 3.66 0.09
N GLY A 45 -27.31 2.65 0.87
CA GLY A 45 -27.95 1.34 0.85
C GLY A 45 -27.59 0.33 -0.26
N SER A 46 -26.51 0.51 -1.01
CA SER A 46 -26.09 -0.47 -2.03
C SER A 46 -24.98 -1.44 -1.60
N SER A 47 -24.18 -1.11 -0.59
CA SER A 47 -22.99 -1.90 -0.25
C SER A 47 -23.31 -3.01 0.76
N LEU A 48 -22.79 -4.22 0.51
CA LEU A 48 -22.93 -5.36 1.40
C LEU A 48 -22.03 -5.15 2.63
N ALA A 49 -22.62 -5.00 3.81
CA ALA A 49 -21.88 -4.74 5.03
C ALA A 49 -21.64 -6.05 5.81
N LEU A 50 -20.38 -6.46 5.92
CA LEU A 50 -19.96 -7.70 6.59
C LEU A 50 -18.80 -7.42 7.55
N ASN A 51 -18.74 -8.14 8.68
CA ASN A 51 -17.55 -8.16 9.52
C ASN A 51 -16.40 -8.92 8.82
N ALA A 52 -15.20 -8.92 9.40
CA ALA A 52 -14.02 -9.53 8.78
C ALA A 52 -14.20 -11.00 8.40
N SER A 53 -14.65 -11.86 9.33
CA SER A 53 -14.82 -13.30 9.06
C SER A 53 -15.90 -13.58 8.01
N ASP A 54 -17.01 -12.85 8.07
CA ASP A 54 -18.11 -13.00 7.12
C ASP A 54 -17.72 -12.47 5.74
N MET A 55 -16.96 -11.37 5.66
CA MET A 55 -16.42 -10.85 4.41
C MET A 55 -15.49 -11.89 3.76
N ILE A 56 -14.53 -12.43 4.50
CA ILE A 56 -13.61 -13.44 3.98
C ILE A 56 -14.41 -14.63 3.46
N THR A 57 -15.31 -15.17 4.27
CA THR A 57 -16.15 -16.31 3.90
C THR A 57 -16.98 -16.02 2.65
N TYR A 58 -17.59 -14.83 2.56
CA TYR A 58 -18.38 -14.41 1.40
C TYR A 58 -17.52 -14.34 0.14
N VAL A 59 -16.37 -13.68 0.21
CA VAL A 59 -15.47 -13.53 -0.93
C VAL A 59 -15.03 -14.90 -1.45
N LYS A 60 -14.57 -15.78 -0.55
CA LYS A 60 -14.11 -17.12 -0.92
C LYS A 60 -15.22 -17.98 -1.52
N ASN A 61 -16.44 -17.93 -0.96
CA ASN A 61 -17.59 -18.69 -1.48
C ASN A 61 -18.04 -18.21 -2.87
N ASN A 62 -17.70 -16.99 -3.27
CA ASN A 62 -18.00 -16.43 -4.58
C ASN A 62 -16.79 -16.48 -5.54
N GLY A 63 -15.75 -17.26 -5.21
CA GLY A 63 -14.58 -17.45 -6.07
C GLY A 63 -13.58 -16.31 -6.06
N GLY A 64 -13.71 -15.35 -5.14
CA GLY A 64 -12.76 -14.26 -4.98
C GLY A 64 -11.54 -14.63 -4.15
N TYR A 65 -10.67 -13.64 -4.00
CA TYR A 65 -9.40 -13.74 -3.27
C TYR A 65 -9.27 -12.65 -2.22
N VAL A 66 -8.63 -12.94 -1.09
CA VAL A 66 -8.45 -11.99 0.01
C VAL A 66 -6.99 -11.94 0.45
N ILE A 67 -6.40 -10.75 0.47
CA ILE A 67 -5.07 -10.47 1.01
C ILE A 67 -5.24 -9.54 2.21
N VAL A 68 -4.56 -9.85 3.31
CA VAL A 68 -4.49 -8.96 4.48
C VAL A 68 -3.40 -7.92 4.24
N ASN A 69 -3.74 -6.63 4.33
CA ASN A 69 -2.84 -5.52 4.05
C ASN A 69 -2.00 -5.17 5.30
N HIS A 70 -0.76 -4.72 5.09
CA HIS A 70 0.17 -4.13 6.07
C HIS A 70 -0.11 -4.45 7.55
N TYR A 71 0.00 -5.73 7.93
CA TYR A 71 -0.66 -6.24 9.14
C TYR A 71 0.17 -6.08 10.42
N ASN A 72 -0.48 -5.60 11.49
CA ASN A 72 0.15 -5.37 12.79
C ASN A 72 0.63 -6.68 13.46
N PHE A 73 1.94 -6.94 13.48
CA PHE A 73 2.54 -8.11 14.14
C PHE A 73 2.84 -7.88 15.63
N ASP A 74 1.80 -7.59 16.41
CA ASP A 74 1.90 -7.43 17.86
C ASP A 74 1.34 -8.64 18.61
N LEU A 75 1.73 -8.82 19.87
CA LEU A 75 1.14 -9.83 20.76
C LEU A 75 -0.38 -9.64 20.86
N ASN A 76 -1.16 -10.65 20.49
CA ASN A 76 -2.62 -10.59 20.55
C ASN A 76 -3.10 -10.83 22.01
N PRO A 77 -4.07 -10.05 22.54
CA PRO A 77 -4.65 -10.29 23.86
C PRO A 77 -5.28 -11.69 24.04
N GLU A 78 -5.74 -12.30 22.95
CA GLU A 78 -6.31 -13.66 22.91
C GLU A 78 -5.23 -14.76 22.75
N GLY A 79 -3.96 -14.37 22.69
CA GLY A 79 -2.80 -15.25 22.53
C GLY A 79 -2.27 -15.27 21.09
N GLY A 80 -0.97 -15.55 20.90
CA GLY A 80 -0.33 -15.50 19.58
C GLY A 80 0.07 -14.08 19.15
N TYR A 81 0.27 -13.88 17.85
CA TYR A 81 0.68 -12.61 17.23
C TYR A 81 -0.28 -12.21 16.11
N GLY A 82 -0.37 -10.90 15.86
CA GLY A 82 -1.33 -10.31 14.93
C GLY A 82 -2.43 -9.56 15.67
N ARG A 83 -2.78 -8.34 15.24
CA ARG A 83 -3.93 -7.58 15.77
C ARG A 83 -4.74 -6.96 14.63
N PRO A 84 -6.08 -6.92 14.73
CA PRO A 84 -6.93 -7.31 15.87
C PRO A 84 -7.10 -8.83 16.03
N TYR A 85 -6.85 -9.60 14.97
CA TYR A 85 -6.96 -11.06 14.94
C TYR A 85 -5.58 -11.70 14.83
N THR A 86 -5.43 -12.93 15.31
CA THR A 86 -4.16 -13.64 15.12
C THR A 86 -3.96 -14.01 13.66
N LEU A 87 -2.69 -14.23 13.25
CA LEU A 87 -2.40 -14.73 11.91
C LEU A 87 -3.09 -16.09 11.66
N GLU A 88 -3.11 -16.97 12.67
CA GLU A 88 -3.79 -18.26 12.62
C GLU A 88 -5.29 -18.11 12.41
N GLN A 89 -5.92 -17.16 13.09
CA GLN A 89 -7.36 -16.91 12.95
C GLN A 89 -7.72 -16.45 11.53
N LEU A 90 -6.95 -15.53 10.96
CA LEU A 90 -7.14 -15.07 9.59
C LEU A 90 -6.91 -16.18 8.56
N ARG A 91 -5.85 -16.98 8.75
CA ARG A 91 -5.58 -18.19 7.94
C ARG A 91 -6.75 -19.17 7.99
N ASP A 92 -7.28 -19.43 9.18
CA ASP A 92 -8.36 -20.39 9.40
C ASP A 92 -9.70 -19.88 8.84
N TRP A 93 -9.92 -18.56 8.82
CA TRP A 93 -11.03 -17.95 8.09
C TRP A 93 -10.88 -18.03 6.57
N GLY A 94 -9.67 -18.24 6.06
CA GLY A 94 -9.45 -18.60 4.66
C GLY A 94 -8.89 -17.49 3.78
N VAL A 95 -8.17 -16.52 4.34
CA VAL A 95 -7.41 -15.55 3.53
C VAL A 95 -6.44 -16.26 2.58
N ASP A 96 -6.13 -15.65 1.44
CA ASP A 96 -5.18 -16.18 0.47
C ASP A 96 -3.73 -15.83 0.81
N GLY A 97 -3.50 -14.81 1.63
CA GLY A 97 -2.15 -14.39 1.99
C GLY A 97 -2.11 -13.09 2.78
N PHE A 98 -0.89 -12.65 3.03
CA PHE A 98 -0.58 -11.43 3.76
C PHE A 98 0.39 -10.59 2.94
N GLU A 99 0.19 -9.29 3.00
CA GLU A 99 1.18 -8.34 2.54
C GLU A 99 2.45 -8.43 3.39
N ILE A 100 3.60 -8.49 2.73
CA ILE A 100 4.93 -8.50 3.36
C ILE A 100 5.74 -7.24 3.05
N VAL A 101 5.21 -6.41 2.14
CA VAL A 101 5.75 -5.11 1.72
C VAL A 101 4.58 -4.23 1.33
N ASN A 102 4.51 -3.03 1.91
CA ASN A 102 3.57 -1.98 1.53
C ASN A 102 4.39 -0.72 1.21
N GLY A 103 4.43 -0.31 -0.06
CA GLY A 103 5.28 0.79 -0.49
C GLY A 103 6.77 0.56 -0.21
N ASP A 104 7.41 1.45 0.54
CA ASP A 104 8.80 1.30 0.99
C ASP A 104 8.96 0.63 2.36
N ASP A 105 7.85 0.24 2.99
CA ASP A 105 7.82 -0.48 4.25
C ASP A 105 7.84 -2.00 4.06
N VAL A 106 8.74 -2.66 4.79
CA VAL A 106 8.83 -4.12 4.85
C VAL A 106 8.22 -4.58 6.16
N GLU A 107 7.22 -5.44 6.06
CA GLU A 107 6.51 -5.97 7.23
C GLU A 107 7.39 -6.88 8.10
N ALA A 108 6.88 -7.19 9.29
CA ALA A 108 7.52 -8.14 10.20
C ALA A 108 7.88 -9.45 9.47
N LYS A 109 9.14 -9.88 9.60
CA LYS A 109 9.69 -11.05 8.90
C LYS A 109 8.88 -12.32 9.19
N GLU A 110 8.30 -12.38 10.39
CA GLU A 110 7.44 -13.44 10.88
C GLU A 110 6.18 -13.60 10.03
N ILE A 111 5.61 -12.53 9.46
CA ILE A 111 4.47 -12.63 8.54
C ILE A 111 4.87 -13.36 7.25
N ARG A 112 6.05 -13.03 6.70
CA ARG A 112 6.61 -13.75 5.55
C ARG A 112 6.86 -15.23 5.88
N GLU A 113 7.47 -15.51 7.03
CA GLU A 113 7.70 -16.89 7.47
C GLU A 113 6.40 -17.65 7.70
N PHE A 114 5.37 -16.99 8.22
CA PHE A 114 4.05 -17.55 8.40
C PHE A 114 3.43 -17.93 7.04
N CYS A 115 3.50 -17.05 6.04
CA CYS A 115 3.01 -17.34 4.69
C CYS A 115 3.69 -18.55 4.06
N LEU A 116 5.02 -18.65 4.15
CA LEU A 116 5.80 -19.72 3.54
C LEU A 116 5.58 -21.09 4.21
N ASN A 117 5.15 -21.13 5.47
CA ASN A 117 5.06 -22.34 6.28
C ASN A 117 3.62 -22.83 6.51
N ASN A 118 2.60 -22.14 5.99
CA ASN A 118 1.20 -22.46 6.25
C ASN A 118 0.35 -22.54 4.98
N THR A 119 -0.77 -23.25 5.12
CA THR A 119 -1.87 -23.27 4.16
C THR A 119 -3.14 -22.71 4.81
N ASN A 120 -4.01 -22.10 4.01
CA ASN A 120 -5.31 -21.63 4.48
C ASN A 120 -6.30 -22.80 4.69
N SER A 121 -7.52 -22.48 5.14
CA SER A 121 -8.60 -23.47 5.36
C SER A 121 -9.07 -24.22 4.10
N TYR A 122 -8.69 -23.74 2.91
CA TYR A 122 -8.92 -24.40 1.62
C TYR A 122 -7.73 -25.28 1.19
N ASN A 123 -6.74 -25.48 2.06
CA ASN A 123 -5.50 -26.22 1.81
C ASN A 123 -4.64 -25.62 0.68
N GLU A 124 -4.66 -24.30 0.56
CA GLU A 124 -3.88 -23.54 -0.41
C GLU A 124 -2.73 -22.82 0.31
N SER A 125 -1.54 -22.82 -0.27
CA SER A 125 -0.39 -22.07 0.29
C SER A 125 -0.71 -20.59 0.42
N LEU A 126 -0.40 -20.01 1.57
CA LEU A 126 -0.54 -18.57 1.77
C LEU A 126 0.45 -17.80 0.89
N ILE A 127 -0.02 -16.70 0.31
CA ILE A 127 0.74 -15.86 -0.61
C ILE A 127 1.50 -14.79 0.18
N CYS A 128 2.81 -14.66 -0.07
CA CYS A 128 3.57 -13.48 0.32
C CYS A 128 3.26 -12.34 -0.65
N PHE A 129 2.34 -11.46 -0.33
CA PHE A 129 1.89 -10.39 -1.24
C PHE A 129 2.71 -9.10 -1.04
N GLY A 130 2.69 -8.20 -2.01
CA GLY A 130 3.21 -6.85 -1.84
C GLY A 130 2.57 -5.86 -2.79
N GLY A 131 2.32 -4.66 -2.30
CA GLY A 131 1.64 -3.59 -3.03
C GLY A 131 2.29 -2.25 -2.73
N SER A 132 1.96 -1.26 -3.56
CA SER A 132 2.47 0.11 -3.43
C SER A 132 1.59 0.99 -2.55
N ASP A 133 0.32 0.61 -2.37
CA ASP A 133 -0.71 1.37 -1.68
C ASP A 133 -0.73 2.87 -2.02
N ILE A 134 -0.66 3.15 -3.33
CA ILE A 134 -0.47 4.49 -3.86
C ILE A 134 -1.78 5.28 -3.76
N HIS A 135 -1.72 6.39 -3.04
CA HIS A 135 -2.84 7.31 -2.84
C HIS A 135 -2.67 8.63 -3.62
N SER A 136 -1.50 8.83 -4.24
CA SER A 136 -1.16 10.06 -4.95
C SER A 136 -0.57 9.79 -6.34
N SER A 137 -0.31 10.84 -7.12
CA SER A 137 0.34 10.69 -8.43
C SER A 137 1.86 10.59 -8.24
N GLU A 138 2.34 9.42 -7.83
CA GLU A 138 3.76 9.15 -7.52
C GLU A 138 4.36 8.02 -8.37
N GLU A 139 5.68 7.86 -8.25
CA GLU A 139 6.42 6.78 -8.92
C GLU A 139 6.14 5.43 -8.22
N LEU A 140 6.10 4.35 -8.99
CA LEU A 140 5.86 3.01 -8.46
C LEU A 140 7.01 2.59 -7.51
N ASN A 141 6.70 2.44 -6.23
CA ASN A 141 7.66 2.11 -5.17
C ASN A 141 7.61 0.63 -4.73
N ALA A 142 6.56 -0.13 -5.04
CA ALA A 142 6.50 -1.57 -4.79
C ALA A 142 5.66 -2.34 -5.81
N PHE A 143 6.06 -3.58 -6.10
CA PHE A 143 5.34 -4.47 -7.00
C PHE A 143 5.75 -5.94 -6.86
N ILE A 144 4.91 -6.83 -7.40
CA ILE A 144 5.21 -8.25 -7.51
C ILE A 144 5.72 -8.58 -8.92
N LYS A 145 6.89 -9.21 -8.98
CA LYS A 145 7.39 -9.87 -10.19
C LYS A 145 7.08 -11.35 -10.12
N LEU A 146 6.16 -11.82 -10.97
CA LEU A 146 5.78 -13.23 -11.05
C LEU A 146 5.96 -13.77 -12.49
N ARG A 147 6.14 -15.08 -12.60
CA ARG A 147 6.12 -15.80 -13.88
C ARG A 147 4.84 -16.60 -13.96
N LEU A 148 4.10 -16.44 -15.05
CA LEU A 148 2.90 -17.24 -15.31
C LEU A 148 3.26 -18.57 -15.96
N ASP A 149 2.57 -19.63 -15.54
CA ASP A 149 2.52 -20.92 -16.24
C ASP A 149 2.17 -20.75 -17.72
N ASP A 150 1.11 -19.98 -17.99
CA ASP A 150 0.66 -19.58 -19.32
C ASP A 150 0.66 -18.04 -19.42
N PRO A 151 1.65 -17.43 -20.12
CA PRO A 151 1.74 -15.98 -20.28
C PRO A 151 0.56 -15.33 -21.01
N ALA A 152 -0.23 -16.11 -21.78
CA ALA A 152 -1.42 -15.60 -22.45
C ALA A 152 -2.62 -15.50 -21.47
N ASN A 153 -2.62 -16.31 -20.41
CA ASN A 153 -3.70 -16.34 -19.43
C ASN A 153 -3.44 -15.34 -18.28
N LYS A 154 -3.87 -14.10 -18.47
CA LYS A 154 -3.75 -12.99 -17.51
C LYS A 154 -5.04 -12.80 -16.67
N THR A 155 -5.84 -13.85 -16.45
CA THR A 155 -7.00 -13.78 -15.55
C THR A 155 -6.57 -13.72 -14.09
N ILE A 156 -7.40 -13.15 -13.22
CA ILE A 156 -7.14 -13.07 -11.77
C ILE A 156 -6.85 -14.46 -11.17
N ASP A 157 -7.61 -15.49 -11.58
CA ASP A 157 -7.40 -16.87 -11.13
C ASP A 157 -6.02 -17.41 -11.51
N SER A 158 -5.57 -17.10 -12.74
CA SER A 158 -4.24 -17.48 -13.21
C SER A 158 -3.16 -16.81 -12.36
N ILE A 159 -3.32 -15.52 -12.04
CA ILE A 159 -2.38 -14.79 -11.18
C ILE A 159 -2.30 -15.42 -9.80
N PHE A 160 -3.44 -15.57 -9.11
CA PHE A 160 -3.48 -16.09 -7.75
C PHE A 160 -3.00 -17.54 -7.68
N LYS A 161 -3.33 -18.37 -8.68
CA LYS A 161 -2.77 -19.72 -8.81
C LYS A 161 -1.23 -19.70 -8.85
N ASN A 162 -0.64 -18.81 -9.65
CA ASN A 162 0.83 -18.73 -9.77
C ASN A 162 1.47 -18.15 -8.50
N LEU A 163 0.83 -17.16 -7.86
CA LEU A 163 1.30 -16.57 -6.60
C LEU A 163 1.35 -17.57 -5.44
N ARG A 164 0.43 -18.55 -5.39
CA ARG A 164 0.43 -19.61 -4.36
C ARG A 164 1.70 -20.47 -4.36
N SER A 165 2.42 -20.52 -5.48
CA SER A 165 3.72 -21.22 -5.53
C SER A 165 4.83 -20.51 -4.75
N ASN A 166 4.64 -19.23 -4.38
CA ASN A 166 5.63 -18.36 -3.74
C ASN A 166 6.99 -18.31 -4.47
N ASN A 167 7.01 -18.60 -5.78
CA ASN A 167 8.20 -18.45 -6.63
C ASN A 167 8.34 -17.04 -7.24
N HIS A 168 7.46 -16.11 -6.86
CA HIS A 168 7.53 -14.70 -7.25
C HIS A 168 8.51 -13.91 -6.37
N SER A 169 8.78 -12.68 -6.78
CA SER A 169 9.53 -11.72 -5.98
C SER A 169 8.64 -10.55 -5.63
N VAL A 170 8.57 -10.20 -4.35
CA VAL A 170 8.03 -8.93 -3.88
C VAL A 170 9.18 -7.92 -3.86
N ILE A 171 9.03 -6.83 -4.60
CA ILE A 171 10.10 -5.86 -4.84
C ILE A 171 9.63 -4.52 -4.28
N THR A 172 10.44 -3.93 -3.41
CA THR A 172 10.34 -2.53 -3.01
C THR A 172 11.50 -1.74 -3.61
N ILE A 173 11.23 -0.51 -4.00
CA ILE A 173 12.17 0.47 -4.54
C ILE A 173 12.21 1.64 -3.59
N LYS A 174 13.36 1.82 -2.93
CA LYS A 174 13.68 3.07 -2.26
C LYS A 174 13.99 4.13 -3.30
N LEU A 175 12.99 4.94 -3.63
CA LEU A 175 13.08 6.01 -4.65
C LEU A 175 14.10 7.09 -4.25
N HIS A 176 14.38 7.22 -2.96
CA HIS A 176 15.37 8.13 -2.40
C HIS A 176 16.33 7.37 -1.48
N SER A 177 17.60 7.78 -1.43
CA SER A 177 18.53 7.18 -0.46
C SER A 177 18.30 7.81 0.91
N ASN A 178 17.95 7.00 1.91
CA ASN A 178 17.87 7.47 3.30
C ASN A 178 19.30 7.56 3.85
N LEU A 179 19.92 8.72 3.66
CA LEU A 179 21.24 9.05 4.20
C LEU A 179 21.15 9.39 5.69
N ILE A 180 20.00 9.90 6.11
CA ILE A 180 19.61 10.12 7.49
C ILE A 180 18.43 9.18 7.77
N ASP A 181 18.50 8.48 8.89
CA ASP A 181 17.49 7.54 9.36
C ASP A 181 17.37 7.76 10.88
N PHE A 182 16.36 8.52 11.30
CA PHE A 182 16.14 8.75 12.73
C PHE A 182 15.42 7.54 13.34
N PRO A 183 15.67 7.23 14.63
CA PRO A 183 14.93 6.18 15.29
C PRO A 183 13.41 6.41 15.21
N GLY A 184 12.64 5.39 14.80
CA GLY A 184 11.19 5.51 14.54
C GLY A 184 10.33 6.03 15.71
N VAL A 185 10.86 6.05 16.95
CA VAL A 185 10.22 6.74 18.09
C VAL A 185 10.00 8.24 17.83
N PHE A 186 10.80 8.85 16.95
CA PHE A 186 10.66 10.27 16.58
C PHE A 186 9.56 10.52 15.54
N ASN A 187 9.10 9.49 14.81
CA ASN A 187 8.02 9.63 13.81
C ASN A 187 6.72 10.10 14.48
N VAL A 188 6.45 9.63 15.70
CA VAL A 188 5.31 10.05 16.53
C VAL A 188 5.32 11.56 16.84
N LEU A 189 6.48 12.21 16.76
CA LEU A 189 6.64 13.66 16.97
C LEU A 189 6.63 14.46 15.65
N GLY A 190 6.34 13.80 14.52
CA GLY A 190 6.32 14.42 13.19
C GLY A 190 7.72 14.66 12.59
N PHE A 191 8.75 13.97 13.08
CA PHE A 191 10.11 14.08 12.55
C PHE A 191 10.28 13.43 11.17
N GLU A 192 9.34 12.59 10.76
CA GLU A 192 9.27 11.99 9.42
C GLU A 192 9.35 13.07 8.33
N LEU A 193 8.56 14.14 8.42
CA LEU A 193 8.62 15.27 7.48
C LEU A 193 10.00 15.96 7.45
N LEU A 194 10.68 16.03 8.60
CA LEU A 194 12.01 16.62 8.68
C LEU A 194 13.06 15.67 8.10
N GLU A 195 12.94 14.38 8.38
CA GLU A 195 13.79 13.33 7.84
C GLU A 195 13.71 13.30 6.31
N ASP A 196 12.50 13.25 5.76
CA ASP A 196 12.24 13.30 4.33
C ASP A 196 12.82 14.56 3.69
N TYR A 197 12.62 15.71 4.34
CA TYR A 197 13.18 16.96 3.84
C TYR A 197 14.71 16.95 3.83
N LEU A 198 15.36 16.42 4.87
CA LEU A 198 16.81 16.31 4.94
C LEU A 198 17.34 15.32 3.90
N ASN A 199 16.70 14.15 3.77
CA ASN A 199 17.05 13.16 2.75
C ASN A 199 16.86 13.71 1.34
N TYR A 200 15.77 14.45 1.08
CA TYR A 200 15.57 15.17 -0.18
C TYR A 200 16.75 16.09 -0.49
N LEU A 201 17.13 16.96 0.45
CA LEU A 201 18.24 17.91 0.25
C LEU A 201 19.58 17.20 -0.01
N LEU A 202 19.85 16.11 0.72
CA LEU A 202 21.10 15.36 0.61
C LEU A 202 21.20 14.53 -0.69
N ASN A 203 20.06 14.21 -1.32
CA ASN A 203 20.00 13.51 -2.60
C ASN A 203 20.02 14.44 -3.82
N LEU A 204 20.05 15.76 -3.63
CA LEU A 204 20.11 16.69 -4.76
C LEU A 204 21.44 16.58 -5.50
N ASN A 205 21.38 16.37 -6.81
CA ASN A 205 22.55 16.48 -7.66
C ASN A 205 22.93 17.95 -7.93
N SER A 206 24.14 18.18 -8.43
CA SER A 206 24.67 19.54 -8.67
C SER A 206 23.77 20.40 -9.56
N PHE A 207 23.09 19.82 -10.56
CA PHE A 207 22.16 20.57 -11.43
C PHE A 207 20.88 20.96 -10.69
N GLN A 208 20.34 20.07 -9.85
CA GLN A 208 19.17 20.37 -9.03
C GLN A 208 19.49 21.44 -7.99
N ILE A 209 20.67 21.39 -7.35
CA ILE A 209 21.14 22.42 -6.42
C ILE A 209 21.25 23.79 -7.15
N LEU A 210 21.88 23.82 -8.32
CA LEU A 210 22.00 25.05 -9.11
C LEU A 210 20.63 25.59 -9.55
N SER A 211 19.70 24.71 -9.90
CA SER A 211 18.31 25.06 -10.22
C SER A 211 17.64 25.73 -9.02
N TRP A 212 17.73 25.13 -7.83
CA TRP A 212 17.17 25.69 -6.59
C TRP A 212 17.75 27.06 -6.25
N ILE A 213 19.07 27.22 -6.34
CA ILE A 213 19.74 28.51 -6.12
C ILE A 213 19.24 29.56 -7.12
N SER A 214 19.09 29.17 -8.39
CA SER A 214 18.64 30.07 -9.45
C SER A 214 17.20 30.52 -9.22
N TRP A 215 16.28 29.59 -9.00
CA TRP A 215 14.86 29.91 -8.74
C TRP A 215 14.68 30.72 -7.47
N SER A 216 15.38 30.38 -6.39
CA SER A 216 15.31 31.13 -5.12
C SER A 216 15.83 32.56 -5.29
N SER A 217 16.93 32.73 -6.03
CA SER A 217 17.49 34.06 -6.33
C SER A 217 16.53 34.91 -7.16
N ILE A 218 15.92 34.33 -8.20
CA ILE A 218 14.91 34.99 -9.04
C ILE A 218 13.70 35.40 -8.18
N GLY A 219 13.16 34.47 -7.38
CA GLY A 219 12.03 34.73 -6.49
C GLY A 219 12.31 35.86 -5.50
N TYR A 220 13.49 35.84 -4.87
CA TYR A 220 13.91 36.90 -3.94
C TYR A 220 14.00 38.27 -4.62
N VAL A 221 14.59 38.35 -5.82
CA VAL A 221 14.66 39.59 -6.60
C VAL A 221 13.25 40.09 -6.94
N LEU A 222 12.35 39.21 -7.39
CA LEU A 222 10.96 39.57 -7.70
C LEU A 222 10.21 40.10 -6.48
N ILE A 223 10.39 39.48 -5.30
CA ILE A 223 9.80 39.94 -4.04
C ILE A 223 10.32 41.34 -3.69
N ILE A 224 11.62 41.59 -3.78
CA ILE A 224 12.20 42.91 -3.50
C ILE A 224 11.67 43.97 -4.47
N LEU A 225 11.63 43.67 -5.77
CA LEU A 225 11.14 44.61 -6.77
C LEU A 225 9.65 44.93 -6.56
N THR A 226 8.84 43.92 -6.24
CA THR A 226 7.43 44.07 -5.93
C THR A 226 7.23 44.91 -4.67
N TYR A 227 7.94 44.58 -3.59
CA TYR A 227 7.92 45.34 -2.34
C TYR A 227 8.31 46.81 -2.54
N ARG A 228 9.39 47.07 -3.30
CA ARG A 228 9.81 48.44 -3.66
C ARG A 228 8.76 49.18 -4.46
N LYS A 229 8.09 48.50 -5.40
CA LYS A 229 7.01 49.09 -6.20
C LYS A 229 5.81 49.45 -5.32
N MET A 230 5.34 48.51 -4.48
CA MET A 230 4.22 48.76 -3.56
C MET A 230 4.51 49.92 -2.61
N LYS A 231 5.71 49.96 -2.00
CA LYS A 231 6.11 51.04 -1.10
C LYS A 231 6.09 52.41 -1.79
N LYS A 232 6.50 52.48 -3.07
CA LYS A 232 6.44 53.73 -3.85
C LYS A 232 5.01 54.15 -4.20
N THR A 233 4.09 53.20 -4.38
CA THR A 233 2.67 53.49 -4.66
C THR A 233 1.93 53.97 -3.42
N VAL A 234 2.25 53.45 -2.23
CA VAL A 234 1.65 53.85 -0.95
C VAL A 234 2.13 55.22 -0.46
N LEU A 235 3.28 55.70 -0.96
CA LEU A 235 3.84 57.02 -0.65
C LEU A 235 3.44 58.12 -1.66
N LYS A 236 2.54 57.82 -2.61
CA LYS A 236 1.87 58.78 -3.49
C LYS A 236 0.42 58.95 -3.06
#